data_AF-A0A0M8Y9I8-F1
#
_entry.id   AF-A0A0M8Y9I8-F1
#
_cell.length_a   1.000
_cell.length_b   1.000
_cell.length_c   1.000
_cell.angle_alpha   90.00
_cell.angle_beta   90.00
_cell.angle_gamma   90.00
#
_symmetry.space_group_name_H-M   'P 1'
#
loop_
_entity.id
_entity.type
_entity.pdbx_description
1 polymer ?
#
loop_
_entity_poly.entity_id
_entity_poly.type
_entity_poly.pdbx_seq_one_letter_code
_entity_poly.pdbx_strand_id
1 'polypeptide(L)'
;MPTAAPVDLVRKLSALEDPRSRRGRRHDLASVVLCALAAMVAGARCLRAIGQWADAAPQHTLVRLGCRITCPALGARTAPSPATIRRVLLALDPEALAALTRPDTFQVVAVDGKTLRGSATGSGTAVHLLAALTPNRHLIAQVRVPAGTSEIDALAVLLVGVDLAGVVVTADALHTQTDTVTHLVEELHAHYVLTVKRNQKRLFTQVKALPWSQAPTLATTRDRGHGRAETRTLKAIALAGRTGFPHAVQAVRVRRYVRDLRTGRVSWTCACAVTSLEVGQVDTARIGALVRGHWGIEAWHHVKDVSLGEDACKVRCGHAPDNLAALRAIALVLLERLGQDTVPDAIRWVSYEAFYRPLDVIGLR
;
A
#
# COMPACT_ATOMS: atom_id res chain seq x y z
N MET A 1 10.30 20.20 -4.74
CA MET A 1 9.09 20.14 -3.89
C MET A 1 9.52 19.85 -2.47
N PRO A 2 8.90 20.47 -1.45
CA PRO A 2 9.37 20.31 -0.08
C PRO A 2 9.28 18.82 0.26
N THR A 3 10.44 18.24 0.53
CA THR A 3 10.62 16.93 1.13
C THR A 3 9.73 16.93 2.37
N ALA A 4 8.61 16.21 2.30
CA ALA A 4 7.75 16.00 3.47
C ALA A 4 8.68 15.64 4.63
N ALA A 5 8.58 16.39 5.73
CA ALA A 5 9.42 16.21 6.90
C ALA A 5 9.52 14.71 7.21
N PRO A 6 10.70 14.20 7.61
CA PRO A 6 10.81 12.80 8.01
C PRO A 6 9.71 12.58 9.03
N VAL A 7 8.73 11.76 8.65
CA VAL A 7 7.67 11.29 9.54
C VAL A 7 8.38 10.98 10.83
N ASP A 8 7.96 11.59 11.94
CA ASP A 8 8.55 11.36 13.26
C ASP A 8 8.18 9.94 13.71
N LEU A 9 8.77 8.98 13.03
CA LEU A 9 8.50 7.56 13.10
C LEU A 9 8.87 7.07 14.50
N VAL A 10 9.93 7.63 15.08
CA VAL A 10 10.33 7.35 16.46
C VAL A 10 9.23 7.80 17.43
N ARG A 11 8.75 9.04 17.36
CA ARG A 11 7.66 9.51 18.23
C ARG A 11 6.39 8.70 18.05
N LYS A 12 6.00 8.41 16.80
CA LYS A 12 4.81 7.58 16.51
C LYS A 12 4.97 6.16 17.04
N LEU A 13 6.15 5.56 16.92
CA LEU A 13 6.46 4.24 17.48
C LEU A 13 6.44 4.23 19.01
N SER A 14 6.94 5.30 19.65
CA SER A 14 6.90 5.44 21.11
C SER A 14 5.49 5.60 21.67
N ALA A 15 4.53 6.04 20.85
CA ALA A 15 3.12 6.14 21.23
C ALA A 15 2.35 4.81 21.09
N LEU A 16 2.94 3.78 20.46
CA LEU A 16 2.28 2.49 20.30
C LEU A 16 2.16 1.76 21.64
N GLU A 17 1.01 1.13 21.85
CA GLU A 17 0.82 0.24 22.99
C GLU A 17 1.70 -1.01 22.84
N ASP A 18 2.47 -1.33 23.89
CA ASP A 18 3.28 -2.54 23.92
C ASP A 18 2.42 -3.75 24.30
N PRO A 19 2.19 -4.72 23.38
CA PRO A 19 1.31 -5.86 23.61
C PRO A 19 1.92 -6.89 24.57
N ARG A 20 3.19 -6.75 24.96
CA ARG A 20 3.89 -7.70 25.82
C ARG A 20 3.54 -7.49 27.29
N SER A 21 3.56 -8.54 28.09
CA SER A 21 3.41 -8.42 29.55
C SER A 21 4.57 -7.64 30.18
N ARG A 22 4.29 -6.83 31.21
CA ARG A 22 5.29 -6.00 31.91
C ARG A 22 6.51 -6.79 32.38
N ARG A 23 6.31 -8.01 32.89
CA ARG A 23 7.39 -8.89 33.40
C ARG A 23 8.36 -9.42 32.31
N GLY A 24 8.13 -9.11 31.02
CA GLY A 24 8.98 -9.53 29.89
C GLY A 24 9.56 -8.40 29.03
N ARG A 25 9.27 -7.14 29.37
CA ARG A 25 9.71 -5.96 28.58
C ARG A 25 11.16 -5.61 28.90
N ARG A 26 12.10 -6.23 28.18
CA ARG A 26 13.54 -5.91 28.26
C ARG A 26 13.98 -4.88 27.23
N HIS A 27 13.38 -4.89 26.05
CA HIS A 27 13.68 -3.94 24.98
C HIS A 27 12.47 -3.04 24.79
N ASP A 28 12.70 -1.75 24.58
CA ASP A 28 11.65 -0.82 24.18
C ASP A 28 10.97 -1.28 22.88
N LEU A 29 9.66 -1.04 22.76
CA LEU A 29 8.91 -1.48 21.58
C LEU A 29 9.44 -0.82 20.31
N ALA A 30 9.69 0.50 20.34
CA ALA A 30 10.17 1.24 19.19
C ALA A 30 11.50 0.67 18.71
N SER A 31 12.43 0.36 19.61
CA SER A 31 13.70 -0.28 19.25
C SER A 31 13.51 -1.64 18.56
N VAL A 32 12.57 -2.47 19.00
CA VAL A 32 12.30 -3.76 18.35
C VAL A 32 11.79 -3.58 16.92
N VAL A 33 10.85 -2.65 16.72
CA VAL A 33 10.27 -2.38 15.40
C VAL A 33 11.29 -1.70 14.48
N LEU A 34 12.09 -0.75 14.99
CA LEU A 34 13.17 -0.10 14.25
C LEU A 34 14.25 -1.10 13.82
N CYS A 35 14.64 -2.06 14.67
CA CYS A 35 15.54 -3.15 14.26
C CYS A 35 14.96 -3.95 13.08
N ALA A 36 13.66 -4.26 13.13
CA ALA A 36 13.00 -5.01 12.06
C ALA A 36 12.93 -4.21 10.75
N LEU A 37 12.62 -2.92 10.82
CA LEU A 37 12.57 -2.03 9.66
C LEU A 37 13.97 -1.80 9.07
N ALA A 38 14.99 -1.57 9.90
CA ALA A 38 16.39 -1.38 9.49
C ALA A 38 16.92 -2.62 8.77
N ALA A 39 16.68 -3.81 9.32
CA ALA A 39 17.01 -5.05 8.64
C ALA A 39 16.30 -5.18 7.29
N MET A 40 15.02 -4.79 7.21
CA MET A 40 14.22 -4.93 5.99
C MET A 40 14.68 -4.00 4.87
N VAL A 41 15.00 -2.73 5.16
CA VAL A 41 15.58 -1.81 4.17
C VAL A 41 17.00 -2.24 3.78
N ALA A 42 17.72 -2.94 4.66
CA ALA A 42 18.99 -3.61 4.34
C ALA A 42 18.83 -4.92 3.53
N GLY A 43 17.60 -5.32 3.21
CA GLY A 43 17.31 -6.48 2.35
C GLY A 43 16.86 -7.75 3.09
N ALA A 44 16.59 -7.71 4.40
CA ALA A 44 16.04 -8.86 5.12
C ALA A 44 14.58 -9.15 4.72
N ARG A 45 14.34 -10.35 4.17
CA ARG A 45 13.02 -10.74 3.60
C ARG A 45 12.15 -11.60 4.53
N CYS A 46 12.68 -12.04 5.67
CA CYS A 46 11.97 -12.91 6.62
C CYS A 46 12.46 -12.71 8.06
N LEU A 47 11.70 -13.21 9.03
CA LEU A 47 12.02 -13.09 10.46
C LEU A 47 13.42 -13.61 10.83
N ARG A 48 13.88 -14.67 10.15
CA ARG A 48 15.23 -15.23 10.37
C ARG A 48 16.30 -14.21 9.97
N ALA A 49 16.21 -13.66 8.76
CA ALA A 49 17.15 -12.66 8.27
C ALA A 49 17.11 -11.37 9.11
N ILE A 50 15.92 -10.95 9.56
CA ILE A 50 15.76 -9.83 10.48
C ILE A 50 16.51 -10.08 11.79
N GLY A 51 16.34 -11.28 12.37
CA GLY A 51 17.04 -11.67 13.58
C GLY A 51 18.55 -11.72 13.42
N GLN A 52 19.04 -12.25 12.30
CA GLN A 52 20.48 -12.32 11.98
C GLN A 52 21.10 -10.92 11.81
N TRP A 53 20.40 -10.01 11.12
CA TRP A 53 20.85 -8.63 10.99
C TRP A 53 20.92 -7.93 12.35
N ALA A 54 19.90 -8.12 13.20
CA ALA A 54 19.87 -7.55 14.54
C ALA A 54 21.01 -8.09 15.43
N ASP A 55 21.30 -9.38 15.34
CA ASP A 55 22.40 -10.03 16.10
C ASP A 55 23.78 -9.54 15.65
N ALA A 56 23.95 -9.28 14.35
CA ALA A 56 25.18 -8.76 13.78
C ALA A 56 25.36 -7.23 13.94
N ALA A 57 24.35 -6.52 14.46
CA ALA A 57 24.37 -5.07 14.50
C ALA A 57 25.45 -4.54 15.48
N PRO A 58 26.38 -3.68 15.01
CA PRO A 58 27.43 -3.12 15.84
C PRO A 58 26.89 -2.08 16.82
N GLN A 59 27.70 -1.73 17.82
CA GLN A 59 27.27 -0.85 18.93
C GLN A 59 26.75 0.52 18.46
N HIS A 60 27.37 1.15 17.45
CA HIS A 60 26.90 2.44 16.93
C HIS A 60 25.45 2.35 16.38
N THR A 61 25.11 1.24 15.74
CA THR A 61 23.76 0.97 15.24
C THR A 61 22.79 0.73 16.39
N LEU A 62 23.18 -0.07 17.38
CA LEU A 62 22.36 -0.36 18.55
C LEU A 62 22.06 0.91 19.38
N VAL A 63 23.00 1.85 19.44
CA VAL A 63 22.81 3.17 20.06
C VAL A 63 21.73 3.96 19.33
N ARG A 64 21.85 4.11 18.01
CA ARG A 64 20.89 4.87 17.18
C ARG A 64 19.51 4.23 17.11
N LEU A 65 19.43 2.90 17.20
CA LEU A 65 18.16 2.15 17.32
C LEU A 65 17.54 2.19 18.73
N GLY A 66 18.21 2.81 19.70
CA GLY A 66 17.72 2.90 21.07
C GLY A 66 17.77 1.58 21.86
N CYS A 67 18.53 0.57 21.40
CA CYS A 67 18.56 -0.75 22.02
C CYS A 67 19.01 -0.69 23.49
N ARG A 68 18.50 -1.62 24.32
CA ARG A 68 18.76 -1.65 25.76
C ARG A 68 20.25 -1.72 26.09
N ILE A 69 20.68 -0.90 27.06
CA ILE A 69 21.98 -1.01 27.73
C ILE A 69 22.00 -2.25 28.63
N THR A 70 22.98 -3.12 28.43
CA THR A 70 23.18 -4.35 29.20
C THR A 70 24.40 -4.30 30.10
N CYS A 71 25.43 -3.54 29.70
CA CYS A 71 26.59 -3.25 30.53
C CYS A 71 26.70 -1.73 30.72
N PRO A 72 26.16 -1.16 31.82
CA PRO A 72 26.20 0.29 32.06
C PRO A 72 27.62 0.87 32.11
N ALA A 73 28.57 0.14 32.69
CA ALA A 73 29.97 0.58 32.82
C ALA A 73 30.66 0.82 31.46
N LEU A 74 30.28 0.06 30.43
CA LEU A 74 30.84 0.18 29.08
C LEU A 74 29.88 0.88 28.10
N GLY A 75 28.68 1.26 28.56
CA GLY A 75 27.59 1.72 27.69
C GLY A 75 27.12 0.69 26.66
N ALA A 76 27.51 -0.59 26.80
CA ALA A 76 27.25 -1.61 25.80
C ALA A 76 25.76 -1.94 25.73
N ARG A 77 25.25 -2.00 24.51
CA ARG A 77 23.85 -2.29 24.18
C ARG A 77 23.73 -3.67 23.57
N THR A 78 22.55 -4.27 23.73
CA THR A 78 22.21 -5.57 23.16
C THR A 78 20.96 -5.47 22.31
N ALA A 79 21.02 -6.03 21.10
CA ALA A 79 19.89 -6.12 20.20
C ALA A 79 18.77 -7.01 20.77
N PRO A 80 17.51 -6.80 20.36
CA PRO A 80 16.46 -7.77 20.65
C PRO A 80 16.75 -9.09 19.94
N SER A 81 16.62 -10.20 20.67
CA SER A 81 16.82 -11.53 20.10
C SER A 81 15.80 -11.84 18.99
N PRO A 82 16.10 -12.77 18.06
CA PRO A 82 15.14 -13.20 17.03
C PRO A 82 13.78 -13.64 17.63
N ALA A 83 13.80 -14.28 18.78
CA ALA A 83 12.59 -14.68 19.52
C ALA A 83 11.80 -13.47 20.06
N THR A 84 12.48 -12.39 20.46
CA THR A 84 11.83 -11.15 20.92
C THR A 84 11.19 -10.40 19.76
N ILE A 85 11.90 -10.24 18.64
CA ILE A 85 11.36 -9.63 17.42
C ILE A 85 10.12 -10.40 16.95
N ARG A 86 10.22 -11.74 16.85
CA ARG A 86 9.09 -12.59 16.47
C ARG A 86 7.89 -12.41 17.41
N ARG A 87 8.09 -12.42 18.72
CA ARG A 87 6.99 -12.26 19.69
C ARG A 87 6.29 -10.91 19.57
N VAL A 88 7.04 -9.83 19.37
CA VAL A 88 6.47 -8.49 19.15
C VAL A 88 5.63 -8.49 17.87
N LEU A 89 6.19 -8.93 16.73
CA LEU A 89 5.45 -8.90 15.46
C LEU A 89 4.25 -9.86 15.42
N LEU A 90 4.21 -10.88 16.28
CA LEU A 90 3.04 -11.75 16.43
C LEU A 90 1.87 -11.10 17.14
N ALA A 91 2.14 -10.15 18.05
CA ALA A 91 1.17 -9.61 18.99
C ALA A 91 0.88 -8.12 18.78
N LEU A 92 1.75 -7.40 18.06
CA LEU A 92 1.55 -6.00 17.73
C LEU A 92 0.29 -5.85 16.88
N ASP A 93 -0.54 -4.88 17.24
CA ASP A 93 -1.72 -4.52 16.48
C ASP A 93 -1.33 -4.05 15.06
N PRO A 94 -1.79 -4.75 14.00
CA PRO A 94 -1.53 -4.36 12.62
C PRO A 94 -2.03 -2.97 12.26
N GLU A 95 -3.16 -2.54 12.84
CA GLU A 95 -3.75 -1.24 12.52
C GLU A 95 -2.85 -0.11 13.02
N ALA A 96 -2.42 -0.21 14.29
CA ALA A 96 -1.50 0.76 14.88
C ALA A 96 -0.16 0.85 14.11
N LEU A 97 0.36 -0.28 13.62
CA LEU A 97 1.57 -0.29 12.78
C LEU A 97 1.31 0.33 11.40
N ALA A 98 0.17 0.06 10.77
CA ALA A 98 -0.21 0.63 9.48
C ALA A 98 -0.36 2.16 9.56
N ALA A 99 -0.87 2.68 10.68
CA ALA A 99 -1.07 4.10 10.91
C ALA A 99 0.23 4.91 11.06
N LEU A 100 1.39 4.26 11.27
CA LEU A 100 2.67 4.96 11.48
C LEU A 100 3.03 5.91 10.33
N THR A 101 2.82 5.48 9.08
CA THR A 101 3.16 6.28 7.89
C THR A 101 1.96 6.94 7.24
N ARG A 102 0.78 6.84 7.87
CA ARG A 102 -0.42 7.57 7.48
C ARG A 102 -0.10 9.08 7.51
N PRO A 103 -0.23 9.78 6.37
CA PRO A 103 -0.10 11.22 6.34
C PRO A 103 -1.32 11.87 7.02
N ASP A 104 -1.12 13.03 7.63
CA ASP A 104 -2.20 13.75 8.33
C ASP A 104 -3.32 14.19 7.38
N THR A 105 -2.96 14.44 6.11
CA THR A 105 -3.91 14.79 5.05
C THR A 105 -3.62 14.00 3.79
N PHE A 106 -4.66 13.52 3.12
CA PHE A 106 -4.59 12.87 1.82
C PHE A 106 -5.88 13.12 1.05
N GLN A 107 -5.79 13.15 -0.28
CA GLN A 107 -6.94 13.48 -1.14
C GLN A 107 -7.48 12.26 -1.89
N VAL A 108 -6.70 11.18 -1.92
CA VAL A 108 -6.99 9.98 -2.69
C VAL A 108 -6.52 8.78 -1.90
N VAL A 109 -7.39 7.79 -1.82
CA VAL A 109 -7.10 6.47 -1.27
C VAL A 109 -7.46 5.43 -2.32
N ALA A 110 -6.59 4.46 -2.48
CA ALA A 110 -6.77 3.36 -3.39
C ALA A 110 -6.77 2.06 -2.59
N VAL A 111 -7.86 1.30 -2.71
CA VAL A 111 -8.11 0.07 -1.97
C VAL A 111 -7.89 -1.13 -2.89
N ASP A 112 -7.09 -2.08 -2.43
CA ASP A 112 -6.80 -3.32 -3.16
C ASP A 112 -6.52 -4.48 -2.21
N GLY A 113 -6.88 -5.69 -2.65
CA GLY A 113 -6.68 -6.94 -1.92
C GLY A 113 -5.38 -7.63 -2.33
N LYS A 114 -4.62 -8.12 -1.35
CA LYS A 114 -3.41 -8.94 -1.56
C LYS A 114 -3.47 -10.23 -0.78
N THR A 115 -3.41 -11.34 -1.51
CA THR A 115 -3.14 -12.66 -0.93
C THR A 115 -1.64 -12.83 -0.72
N LEU A 116 -1.23 -13.08 0.53
CA LEU A 116 0.15 -13.40 0.90
C LEU A 116 0.42 -14.88 0.68
N ARG A 117 0.79 -15.28 -0.54
CA ARG A 117 0.76 -16.69 -0.98
C ARG A 117 1.58 -17.63 -0.09
N GLY A 118 2.75 -17.17 0.37
CA GLY A 118 3.65 -17.96 1.22
C GLY A 118 3.08 -18.31 2.60
N SER A 119 2.02 -17.64 3.05
CA SER A 119 1.38 -17.89 4.34
C SER A 119 0.45 -19.11 4.35
N ALA A 120 0.11 -19.66 3.18
CA ALA A 120 -0.71 -20.86 3.08
C ALA A 120 -0.07 -22.07 3.80
N THR A 121 -0.91 -22.98 4.27
CA THR A 121 -0.48 -24.28 4.82
C THR A 121 -1.10 -25.42 4.03
N GLY A 122 -0.70 -26.66 4.29
CA GLY A 122 -1.29 -27.82 3.61
C GLY A 122 -2.82 -27.95 3.85
N SER A 123 -3.35 -27.35 4.91
CA SER A 123 -4.76 -27.42 5.30
C SER A 123 -5.46 -26.06 5.38
N GLY A 124 -4.74 -24.95 5.21
CA GLY A 124 -5.25 -23.59 5.44
C GLY A 124 -4.96 -22.66 4.27
N THR A 125 -5.92 -21.80 3.96
CA THR A 125 -5.79 -20.78 2.93
C THR A 125 -4.74 -19.73 3.31
N ALA A 126 -4.15 -19.10 2.29
CA ALA A 126 -3.26 -17.97 2.51
C ALA A 126 -4.01 -16.81 3.17
N VAL A 127 -3.30 -16.05 4.01
CA VAL A 127 -3.75 -14.77 4.55
C VAL A 127 -4.04 -13.83 3.38
N HIS A 128 -5.23 -13.23 3.40
CA HIS A 128 -5.63 -12.20 2.45
C HIS A 128 -5.81 -10.88 3.20
N LEU A 129 -5.17 -9.83 2.71
CA LEU A 129 -5.18 -8.49 3.31
C LEU A 129 -5.85 -7.52 2.36
N LEU A 130 -6.72 -6.67 2.87
CA LEU A 130 -7.23 -5.50 2.17
C LEU A 130 -6.46 -4.28 2.68
N ALA A 131 -5.90 -3.48 1.77
CA ALA A 131 -5.08 -2.33 2.11
C ALA A 131 -5.58 -1.07 1.43
N ALA A 132 -5.56 0.04 2.16
CA ALA A 132 -5.86 1.39 1.69
C ALA A 132 -4.55 2.17 1.56
N LEU A 133 -4.23 2.65 0.37
CA LEU A 133 -2.96 3.29 0.03
C LEU A 133 -3.17 4.65 -0.63
N THR A 134 -2.31 5.63 -0.36
CA THR A 134 -2.27 6.85 -1.17
C THR A 134 -1.63 6.58 -2.55
N PRO A 135 -1.78 7.47 -3.55
CA PRO A 135 -1.06 7.36 -4.81
C PRO A 135 0.46 7.28 -4.65
N ASN A 136 1.00 7.85 -3.57
CA ASN A 136 2.41 7.80 -3.21
C ASN A 136 2.76 6.58 -2.33
N ARG A 137 1.89 5.56 -2.30
CA ARG A 137 2.09 4.25 -1.65
C ARG A 137 2.20 4.30 -0.12
N HIS A 138 1.81 5.42 0.50
CA HIS A 138 1.68 5.46 1.95
C HIS A 138 0.50 4.61 2.40
N LEU A 139 0.73 3.75 3.38
CA LEU A 139 -0.32 2.93 3.97
C LEU A 139 -1.21 3.81 4.85
N ILE A 140 -2.51 3.82 4.53
CA ILE A 140 -3.53 4.50 5.32
C ILE A 140 -4.10 3.53 6.34
N ALA A 141 -4.56 2.37 5.88
CA ALA A 141 -5.13 1.34 6.72
C ALA A 141 -4.88 -0.04 6.09
N GLN A 142 -4.94 -1.08 6.91
CA GLN A 142 -4.83 -2.47 6.48
C GLN A 142 -5.67 -3.34 7.38
N VAL A 143 -6.45 -4.24 6.80
CA VAL A 143 -7.22 -5.24 7.55
C VAL A 143 -7.02 -6.62 6.93
N ARG A 144 -6.97 -7.65 7.76
CA ARG A 144 -7.04 -9.02 7.28
C ARG A 144 -8.49 -9.35 6.94
N VAL A 145 -8.74 -9.90 5.76
CA VAL A 145 -10.06 -10.43 5.41
C VAL A 145 -10.22 -11.79 6.10
N PRO A 146 -11.18 -11.93 7.03
CA PRO A 146 -11.41 -13.21 7.70
C PRO A 146 -11.76 -14.34 6.73
N ALA A 147 -11.50 -15.58 7.15
CA ALA A 147 -11.92 -16.75 6.37
C ALA A 147 -13.46 -16.80 6.33
N GLY A 148 -14.02 -16.98 5.13
CA GLY A 148 -15.47 -17.06 4.92
C GLY A 148 -16.21 -15.72 4.79
N THR A 149 -15.51 -14.59 4.92
CA THR A 149 -16.06 -13.25 4.63
C THR A 149 -15.63 -12.76 3.25
N SER A 150 -16.27 -11.70 2.74
CA SER A 150 -15.89 -11.09 1.48
C SER A 150 -14.97 -9.87 1.67
N GLU A 151 -14.22 -9.51 0.62
CA GLU A 151 -13.48 -8.23 0.58
C GLU A 151 -14.42 -7.02 0.71
N ILE A 152 -15.67 -7.16 0.26
CA ILE A 152 -16.69 -6.11 0.35
C ILE A 152 -17.03 -5.81 1.83
N ASP A 153 -17.20 -6.85 2.65
CA ASP A 153 -17.45 -6.69 4.09
C ASP A 153 -16.22 -6.09 4.81
N ALA A 154 -15.03 -6.54 4.41
CA ALA A 154 -13.78 -6.05 4.98
C ALA A 154 -13.50 -4.58 4.64
N LEU A 155 -14.03 -4.06 3.52
CA LEU A 155 -13.87 -2.65 3.14
C LEU A 155 -14.47 -1.71 4.18
N ALA A 156 -15.66 -2.02 4.70
CA ALA A 156 -16.29 -1.18 5.73
C ALA A 156 -15.41 -1.13 6.99
N VAL A 157 -14.87 -2.27 7.42
CA VAL A 157 -13.96 -2.37 8.57
C VAL A 157 -12.66 -1.60 8.32
N LEU A 158 -12.08 -1.72 7.13
CA LEU A 158 -10.83 -1.06 6.74
C LEU A 158 -10.88 0.47 6.90
N LEU A 159 -12.04 1.07 6.65
CA LEU A 159 -12.22 2.52 6.60
C LEU A 159 -12.71 3.11 7.93
N VAL A 160 -13.01 2.28 8.94
CA VAL A 160 -13.38 2.75 10.27
C VAL A 160 -12.27 3.64 10.84
N GLY A 161 -12.66 4.80 11.39
CA GLY A 161 -11.72 5.73 12.03
C GLY A 161 -10.75 6.45 11.08
N VAL A 162 -10.93 6.29 9.76
CA VAL A 162 -10.21 7.08 8.76
C VAL A 162 -11.10 8.24 8.33
N ASP A 163 -10.62 9.48 8.51
CA ASP A 163 -11.32 10.65 7.98
C ASP A 163 -11.20 10.65 6.44
N LEU A 164 -12.34 10.45 5.78
CA LEU A 164 -12.47 10.39 4.33
C LEU A 164 -13.35 11.50 3.77
N ALA A 165 -13.73 12.49 4.58
CA ALA A 165 -14.56 13.58 4.11
C ALA A 165 -13.90 14.30 2.92
N GLY A 166 -14.55 14.30 1.76
CA GLY A 166 -14.03 14.85 0.50
C GLY A 166 -12.88 14.06 -0.15
N VAL A 167 -12.47 12.93 0.43
CA VAL A 167 -11.41 12.07 -0.12
C VAL A 167 -11.96 11.20 -1.25
N VAL A 168 -11.18 10.98 -2.30
CA VAL A 168 -11.57 10.06 -3.38
C VAL A 168 -11.08 8.65 -3.10
N VAL A 169 -12.00 7.71 -2.93
CA VAL A 169 -11.73 6.27 -2.83
C VAL A 169 -11.77 5.63 -4.21
N THR A 170 -10.68 4.99 -4.59
CA THR A 170 -10.59 4.16 -5.79
C THR A 170 -10.51 2.71 -5.38
N ALA A 171 -11.27 1.84 -6.04
CA ALA A 171 -11.23 0.42 -5.76
C ALA A 171 -11.55 -0.36 -7.04
N ASP A 172 -11.28 -1.66 -6.96
CA ASP A 172 -11.42 -2.55 -8.08
C ASP A 172 -12.91 -2.74 -8.48
N ALA A 173 -13.16 -3.61 -9.46
CA ALA A 173 -14.52 -3.84 -9.90
C ALA A 173 -15.36 -4.62 -8.90
N LEU A 174 -14.77 -5.47 -8.05
CA LEU A 174 -15.48 -6.25 -7.04
C LEU A 174 -16.26 -5.32 -6.10
N HIS A 175 -15.67 -4.19 -5.74
CA HIS A 175 -16.26 -3.15 -4.87
C HIS A 175 -17.30 -2.26 -5.56
N THR A 176 -17.58 -2.43 -6.85
CA THR A 176 -18.67 -1.68 -7.54
C THR A 176 -20.02 -2.25 -7.11
N GLN A 177 -20.44 -1.93 -5.88
CA GLN A 177 -21.69 -2.36 -5.25
C GLN A 177 -22.46 -1.14 -4.73
N THR A 178 -23.79 -1.21 -4.75
CA THR A 178 -24.69 -0.17 -4.24
C THR A 178 -24.36 0.17 -2.79
N ASP A 179 -24.34 -0.83 -1.91
CA ASP A 179 -24.13 -0.63 -0.47
C ASP A 179 -22.75 -0.02 -0.18
N THR A 180 -21.72 -0.47 -0.91
CA THR A 180 -20.38 0.11 -0.82
C THR A 180 -20.38 1.60 -1.16
N VAL A 181 -20.98 2.00 -2.29
CA VAL A 181 -20.95 3.42 -2.69
C VAL A 181 -21.86 4.29 -1.83
N THR A 182 -22.97 3.74 -1.33
CA THR A 182 -23.84 4.41 -0.37
C THR A 182 -23.09 4.69 0.92
N HIS A 183 -22.42 3.68 1.50
CA HIS A 183 -21.60 3.86 2.71
C HIS A 183 -20.48 4.90 2.50
N LEU A 184 -19.76 4.83 1.38
CA LEU A 184 -18.70 5.80 1.06
C LEU A 184 -19.22 7.25 0.99
N VAL A 185 -20.35 7.47 0.31
CA VAL A 185 -20.85 8.84 0.06
C VAL A 185 -21.67 9.39 1.21
N GLU A 186 -22.56 8.59 1.79
CA GLU A 186 -23.55 9.06 2.77
C GLU A 186 -23.00 9.06 4.19
N GLU A 187 -22.23 8.04 4.58
CA GLU A 187 -21.69 7.91 5.94
C GLU A 187 -20.29 8.49 6.07
N LEU A 188 -19.40 8.23 5.10
CA LEU A 188 -18.01 8.68 5.15
C LEU A 188 -17.77 10.01 4.43
N HIS A 189 -18.79 10.56 3.77
CA HIS A 189 -18.73 11.80 2.99
C HIS A 189 -17.58 11.81 1.96
N ALA A 190 -17.23 10.63 1.46
CA ALA A 190 -16.18 10.41 0.48
C ALA A 190 -16.72 10.42 -0.95
N HIS A 191 -15.83 10.63 -1.91
CA HIS A 191 -16.11 10.39 -3.32
C HIS A 191 -15.57 9.04 -3.74
N TYR A 192 -16.09 8.47 -4.83
CA TYR A 192 -15.57 7.22 -5.38
C TYR A 192 -15.20 7.31 -6.85
N VAL A 193 -14.26 6.46 -7.28
CA VAL A 193 -14.02 6.11 -8.69
C VAL A 193 -13.84 4.59 -8.77
N LEU A 194 -14.85 3.89 -9.29
CA LEU A 194 -14.89 2.42 -9.30
C LEU A 194 -14.94 1.86 -10.71
N THR A 195 -14.16 0.80 -10.95
CA THR A 195 -14.07 0.17 -12.27
C THR A 195 -15.32 -0.67 -12.56
N VAL A 196 -16.02 -0.41 -13.66
CA VAL A 196 -17.19 -1.19 -14.03
C VAL A 196 -16.79 -2.39 -14.90
N LYS A 197 -17.04 -3.60 -14.40
CA LYS A 197 -16.93 -4.86 -15.16
C LYS A 197 -18.29 -5.60 -15.19
N ARG A 198 -18.27 -6.83 -15.71
CA ARG A 198 -19.47 -7.65 -15.91
C ARG A 198 -20.11 -8.18 -14.62
N ASN A 199 -19.50 -7.98 -13.46
CA ASN A 199 -20.14 -8.24 -12.17
C ASN A 199 -21.37 -7.32 -11.96
N GLN A 200 -21.36 -6.11 -12.52
CA GLN A 200 -22.52 -5.23 -12.60
C GLN A 200 -23.08 -5.19 -14.03
N LYS A 201 -23.74 -6.27 -14.47
CA LYS A 201 -24.16 -6.46 -15.88
C LYS A 201 -24.96 -5.29 -16.44
N ARG A 202 -25.97 -4.80 -15.71
CA ARG A 202 -26.84 -3.69 -16.16
C ARG A 202 -26.03 -2.40 -16.33
N LEU A 203 -25.28 -2.01 -15.30
CA LEU A 203 -24.43 -0.83 -15.32
C LEU A 203 -23.39 -0.90 -16.44
N PHE A 204 -22.73 -2.05 -16.59
CA PHE A 204 -21.75 -2.28 -17.64
C PHE A 204 -22.33 -2.09 -19.04
N THR A 205 -23.51 -2.65 -19.31
CA THR A 205 -24.20 -2.47 -20.59
C THR A 205 -24.58 -1.02 -20.84
N GLN A 206 -25.13 -0.32 -19.85
CA GLN A 206 -25.49 1.10 -19.96
C GLN A 206 -24.25 1.97 -20.24
N VAL A 207 -23.17 1.78 -19.49
CA VAL A 207 -21.92 2.53 -19.66
C VAL A 207 -21.28 2.25 -21.02
N LYS A 208 -21.35 1.01 -21.51
CA LYS A 208 -20.87 0.64 -22.86
C LYS A 208 -21.66 1.31 -23.98
N ALA A 209 -22.97 1.49 -23.79
CA ALA A 209 -23.87 2.08 -24.77
C ALA A 209 -23.77 3.61 -24.88
N LEU A 210 -23.05 4.27 -23.97
CA LEU A 210 -22.86 5.73 -24.02
C LEU A 210 -22.19 6.18 -25.34
N PRO A 211 -22.48 7.39 -25.84
CA PRO A 211 -22.01 7.90 -27.13
C PRO A 211 -20.54 8.35 -27.08
N TRP A 212 -19.64 7.42 -26.77
CA TRP A 212 -18.23 7.70 -26.54
C TRP A 212 -17.44 8.19 -27.76
N SER A 213 -17.96 7.98 -28.97
CA SER A 213 -17.40 8.58 -30.19
C SER A 213 -17.53 10.10 -30.15
N GLN A 214 -18.66 10.61 -29.64
CA GLN A 214 -18.99 12.03 -29.54
C GLN A 214 -18.39 12.70 -28.29
N ALA A 215 -18.05 11.92 -27.27
CA ALA A 215 -17.45 12.46 -26.06
C ALA A 215 -16.04 13.07 -26.31
N PRO A 216 -15.71 14.21 -25.69
CA PRO A 216 -14.40 14.83 -25.82
C PRO A 216 -13.30 13.93 -25.26
N THR A 217 -12.11 13.99 -25.88
CA THR A 217 -10.89 13.41 -25.30
C THR A 217 -10.32 14.41 -24.31
N LEU A 218 -10.29 14.02 -23.05
CA LEU A 218 -9.98 14.93 -21.95
C LEU A 218 -8.51 14.86 -21.56
N ALA A 219 -7.87 13.71 -21.76
CA ALA A 219 -6.43 13.57 -21.62
C ALA A 219 -5.90 12.51 -22.60
N THR A 220 -4.69 12.74 -23.10
CA THR A 220 -3.90 11.75 -23.82
C THR A 220 -2.50 11.71 -23.25
N THR A 221 -2.01 10.51 -22.94
CA THR A 221 -0.63 10.33 -22.51
C THR A 221 0.07 9.31 -23.38
N ARG A 222 1.33 9.57 -23.69
CA ARG A 222 2.20 8.67 -24.46
C ARG A 222 3.41 8.33 -23.62
N ASP A 223 3.76 7.07 -23.59
CA ASP A 223 4.90 6.53 -22.84
C ASP A 223 5.66 5.56 -23.74
N ARG A 224 6.97 5.43 -23.51
CA ARG A 224 7.85 4.52 -24.23
C ARG A 224 8.86 3.94 -23.26
N GLY A 225 8.78 2.64 -23.02
CA GLY A 225 9.65 1.94 -22.08
C GLY A 225 9.56 0.42 -22.23
N HIS A 226 10.60 -0.29 -21.79
CA HIS A 226 10.66 -1.76 -21.80
C HIS A 226 10.25 -2.41 -23.13
N GLY A 227 10.70 -1.83 -24.26
CA GLY A 227 10.40 -2.32 -25.60
C GLY A 227 8.95 -2.09 -26.07
N ARG A 228 8.18 -1.24 -25.39
CA ARG A 228 6.78 -0.92 -25.71
C ARG A 228 6.58 0.58 -25.86
N ALA A 229 5.76 0.98 -26.82
CA ALA A 229 5.18 2.31 -26.91
C ALA A 229 3.71 2.22 -26.55
N GLU A 230 3.26 3.10 -25.68
CA GLU A 230 1.98 3.04 -25.04
C GLU A 230 1.28 4.40 -25.20
N THR A 231 0.02 4.38 -25.62
CA THR A 231 -0.84 5.56 -25.68
C THR A 231 -2.12 5.31 -24.91
N ARG A 232 -2.45 6.17 -23.96
CA ARG A 232 -3.71 6.13 -23.22
C ARG A 232 -4.54 7.36 -23.55
N THR A 233 -5.82 7.16 -23.81
CA THR A 233 -6.80 8.23 -24.00
C THR A 233 -7.91 8.10 -22.97
N LEU A 234 -8.27 9.22 -22.37
CA LEU A 234 -9.36 9.32 -21.42
C LEU A 234 -10.51 10.12 -22.02
N LYS A 235 -11.71 9.58 -21.84
CA LYS A 235 -12.97 10.28 -22.08
C LYS A 235 -13.85 10.16 -20.83
N ALA A 236 -14.71 11.14 -20.61
CA ALA A 236 -15.74 11.11 -19.59
C ALA A 236 -17.04 11.64 -20.17
N ILE A 237 -18.16 11.14 -19.65
CA ILE A 237 -19.52 11.51 -20.05
C ILE A 237 -20.34 11.67 -18.77
N ALA A 238 -21.02 12.80 -18.64
CA ALA A 238 -22.01 13.01 -17.58
C ALA A 238 -23.14 11.99 -17.73
N LEU A 239 -23.46 11.27 -16.65
CA LEU A 239 -24.50 10.24 -16.66
C LEU A 239 -25.89 10.84 -16.56
N ALA A 240 -26.08 11.98 -15.89
CA ALA A 240 -27.37 12.65 -15.73
C ALA A 240 -28.51 11.67 -15.34
N GLY A 241 -28.24 10.78 -14.38
CA GLY A 241 -29.19 9.77 -13.90
C GLY A 241 -29.43 8.56 -14.80
N ARG A 242 -28.77 8.44 -15.98
CA ARG A 242 -29.04 7.38 -16.98
C ARG A 242 -28.76 5.95 -16.52
N THR A 243 -27.98 5.75 -15.45
CA THR A 243 -27.57 4.40 -15.00
C THR A 243 -28.42 3.87 -13.85
N GLY A 244 -28.99 4.74 -13.01
CA GLY A 244 -29.64 4.34 -11.76
C GLY A 244 -28.68 3.75 -10.71
N PHE A 245 -27.36 3.85 -10.93
CA PHE A 245 -26.35 3.46 -9.93
C PHE A 245 -26.19 4.61 -8.92
N PRO A 246 -26.17 4.34 -7.60
CA PRO A 246 -26.22 5.40 -6.59
C PRO A 246 -25.08 6.39 -6.74
N HIS A 247 -25.42 7.67 -6.63
CA HIS A 247 -24.46 8.78 -6.65
C HIS A 247 -23.58 8.86 -7.91
N ALA A 248 -23.89 8.11 -8.97
CA ALA A 248 -23.07 8.08 -10.18
C ALA A 248 -23.31 9.31 -11.06
N VAL A 249 -22.38 10.25 -11.03
CA VAL A 249 -22.47 11.51 -11.77
C VAL A 249 -21.84 11.40 -13.16
N GLN A 250 -20.73 10.68 -13.29
CA GLN A 250 -20.02 10.53 -14.56
C GLN A 250 -19.57 9.09 -14.81
N ALA A 251 -19.51 8.72 -16.09
CA ALA A 251 -18.79 7.56 -16.55
C ALA A 251 -17.47 7.99 -17.19
N VAL A 252 -16.41 7.24 -16.92
CA VAL A 252 -15.07 7.47 -17.45
C VAL A 252 -14.67 6.27 -18.29
N ARG A 253 -14.02 6.50 -19.42
CA ARG A 253 -13.45 5.46 -20.28
C ARG A 253 -11.99 5.73 -20.54
N VAL A 254 -11.16 4.76 -20.16
CA VAL A 254 -9.73 4.75 -20.45
C VAL A 254 -9.47 3.71 -21.53
N ARG A 255 -9.00 4.16 -22.69
CA ARG A 255 -8.48 3.28 -23.74
C ARG A 255 -6.97 3.30 -23.69
N ARG A 256 -6.38 2.11 -23.77
CA ARG A 256 -4.94 1.87 -23.74
C ARG A 256 -4.55 1.16 -25.01
N TYR A 257 -3.66 1.75 -25.79
CA TYR A 257 -3.04 1.15 -26.97
C TYR A 257 -1.58 0.86 -26.63
N VAL A 258 -1.14 -0.37 -26.90
CA VAL A 258 0.25 -0.80 -26.71
C VAL A 258 0.78 -1.30 -28.03
N ARG A 259 1.88 -0.71 -28.48
CA ARG A 259 2.68 -1.16 -29.62
C ARG A 259 3.96 -1.79 -29.10
N ASP A 260 4.15 -3.05 -29.39
CA ASP A 260 5.44 -3.72 -29.19
C ASP A 260 6.43 -3.17 -30.23
N LEU A 261 7.55 -2.60 -29.77
CA LEU A 261 8.50 -1.91 -30.64
C LEU A 261 9.39 -2.86 -31.44
N ARG A 262 9.49 -4.13 -31.02
CA ARG A 262 10.31 -5.13 -31.69
C ARG A 262 9.53 -5.83 -32.80
N THR A 263 8.30 -6.22 -32.51
CA THR A 263 7.44 -6.98 -33.41
C THR A 263 6.47 -6.12 -34.20
N GLY A 264 6.28 -4.86 -33.79
CA GLY A 264 5.29 -3.95 -34.36
C GLY A 264 3.84 -4.27 -33.98
N ARG A 265 3.57 -5.38 -33.26
CA ARG A 265 2.22 -5.80 -32.88
C ARG A 265 1.54 -4.74 -32.02
N VAL A 266 0.27 -4.46 -32.33
CA VAL A 266 -0.57 -3.53 -31.59
C VAL A 266 -1.67 -4.29 -30.87
N SER A 267 -1.83 -4.03 -29.58
CA SER A 267 -2.97 -4.47 -28.79
C SER A 267 -3.64 -3.28 -28.13
N TRP A 268 -4.90 -3.44 -27.75
CA TRP A 268 -5.61 -2.41 -27.00
C TRP A 268 -6.48 -3.00 -25.91
N THR A 269 -6.71 -2.22 -24.87
CA THR A 269 -7.65 -2.52 -23.79
C THR A 269 -8.52 -1.30 -23.51
N CYS A 270 -9.72 -1.53 -22.99
CA CYS A 270 -10.65 -0.48 -22.62
C CYS A 270 -11.25 -0.81 -21.26
N ALA A 271 -11.04 0.09 -20.31
CA ALA A 271 -11.69 0.04 -19.01
C ALA A 271 -12.71 1.18 -18.91
N CYS A 272 -13.80 0.93 -18.22
CA CYS A 272 -14.78 1.94 -17.85
C CYS A 272 -14.85 2.04 -16.34
N ALA A 273 -15.12 3.23 -15.83
CA ALA A 273 -15.35 3.49 -14.41
C ALA A 273 -16.55 4.42 -14.23
N VAL A 274 -17.13 4.44 -13.04
CA VAL A 274 -18.14 5.42 -12.62
C VAL A 274 -17.65 6.17 -11.40
N THR A 275 -18.11 7.41 -11.25
CA THR A 275 -17.68 8.30 -10.15
C THR A 275 -18.80 9.19 -9.65
N SER A 276 -18.75 9.51 -8.35
CA SER A 276 -19.60 10.52 -7.71
C SER A 276 -19.06 11.95 -7.82
N LEU A 277 -17.92 12.16 -8.46
CA LEU A 277 -17.36 13.50 -8.69
C LEU A 277 -18.17 14.28 -9.71
N GLU A 278 -18.52 15.52 -9.39
CA GLU A 278 -19.24 16.40 -10.32
C GLU A 278 -18.35 16.87 -11.47
N VAL A 279 -19.01 17.28 -12.56
CA VAL A 279 -18.33 17.86 -13.72
C VAL A 279 -17.76 19.22 -13.31
N GLY A 280 -16.42 19.32 -13.24
CA GLY A 280 -15.72 20.56 -12.88
C GLY A 280 -15.20 20.62 -11.43
N GLN A 281 -15.68 19.77 -10.51
CA GLN A 281 -15.11 19.64 -9.16
C GLN A 281 -13.66 19.13 -9.18
N VAL A 282 -13.31 18.37 -10.21
CA VAL A 282 -11.98 17.81 -10.42
C VAL A 282 -11.63 17.99 -11.89
N ASP A 283 -10.45 18.57 -12.17
CA ASP A 283 -9.92 18.62 -13.53
C ASP A 283 -9.96 17.20 -14.12
N THR A 284 -10.43 17.08 -15.35
CA THR A 284 -10.64 15.77 -15.98
C THR A 284 -9.33 15.01 -16.18
N ALA A 285 -8.20 15.72 -16.25
CA ALA A 285 -6.87 15.12 -16.19
C ALA A 285 -6.64 14.37 -14.87
N ARG A 286 -7.15 14.88 -13.75
CA ARG A 286 -7.03 14.29 -12.42
C ARG A 286 -7.90 13.04 -12.26
N ILE A 287 -9.10 12.98 -12.85
CA ILE A 287 -9.89 11.72 -12.91
C ILE A 287 -9.11 10.60 -13.62
N GLY A 288 -8.38 10.92 -14.69
CA GLY A 288 -7.50 9.95 -15.36
C GLY A 288 -6.28 9.54 -14.56
N ALA A 289 -5.75 10.44 -13.74
CA ALA A 289 -4.70 10.12 -12.80
C ALA A 289 -5.22 9.17 -11.71
N LEU A 290 -6.45 9.36 -11.22
CA LEU A 290 -7.09 8.48 -10.23
C LEU A 290 -7.23 7.04 -10.73
N VAL A 291 -7.85 6.85 -11.90
CA VAL A 291 -8.04 5.51 -12.50
C VAL A 291 -6.70 4.83 -12.77
N ARG A 292 -5.69 5.57 -13.24
CA ARG A 292 -4.34 5.03 -13.41
C ARG A 292 -3.64 4.70 -12.10
N GLY A 293 -3.75 5.59 -11.12
CA GLY A 293 -3.12 5.46 -9.80
C GLY A 293 -3.58 4.17 -9.13
N HIS A 294 -4.87 3.85 -9.23
CA HIS A 294 -5.41 2.58 -8.75
C HIS A 294 -4.71 1.36 -9.38
N TRP A 295 -4.55 1.31 -10.71
CA TRP A 295 -3.80 0.21 -11.36
C TRP A 295 -2.31 0.17 -11.02
N GLY A 296 -1.75 1.29 -10.53
CA GLY A 296 -0.40 1.33 -9.99
C GLY A 296 -0.21 0.44 -8.76
N ILE A 297 -1.28 0.06 -8.06
CA ILE A 297 -1.20 -0.81 -6.87
C ILE A 297 -0.77 -2.23 -7.24
N GLU A 298 -1.24 -2.79 -8.37
CA GLU A 298 -0.80 -4.12 -8.82
C GLU A 298 0.71 -4.15 -9.07
N ALA A 299 1.26 -3.07 -9.66
CA ALA A 299 2.71 -2.93 -9.86
C ALA A 299 3.45 -2.85 -8.52
N TRP A 300 2.87 -2.19 -7.52
CA TRP A 300 3.41 -2.13 -6.16
C TRP A 300 3.44 -3.50 -5.48
N HIS A 301 2.36 -4.29 -5.59
CA HIS A 301 2.32 -5.68 -5.12
C HIS A 301 3.45 -6.51 -5.73
N HIS A 302 3.65 -6.41 -7.04
CA HIS A 302 4.74 -7.09 -7.71
C HIS A 302 6.13 -6.67 -7.20
N VAL A 303 6.35 -5.37 -6.96
CA VAL A 303 7.63 -4.87 -6.43
C VAL A 303 7.91 -5.41 -5.02
N LYS A 304 6.90 -5.46 -4.14
CA LYS A 304 7.03 -6.07 -2.81
C LYS A 304 7.33 -7.57 -2.91
N ASP A 305 6.66 -8.29 -3.80
CA ASP A 305 6.86 -9.72 -3.99
C ASP A 305 8.29 -10.01 -4.46
N VAL A 306 8.77 -9.32 -5.50
CA VAL A 306 10.08 -9.59 -6.11
C VAL A 306 11.24 -9.01 -5.30
N SER A 307 11.10 -7.79 -4.78
CA SER A 307 12.23 -7.09 -4.13
C SER A 307 12.33 -7.42 -2.64
N LEU A 308 11.18 -7.51 -1.96
CA LEU A 308 11.08 -7.69 -0.50
C LEU A 308 10.59 -9.10 -0.08
N GLY A 309 10.37 -10.00 -1.06
CA GLY A 309 10.07 -11.41 -0.83
C GLY A 309 8.75 -11.64 -0.09
N GLU A 310 7.74 -10.82 -0.35
CA GLU A 310 6.43 -10.89 0.34
C GLU A 310 5.75 -12.25 0.11
N ASP A 311 5.51 -12.64 -1.15
CA ASP A 311 4.91 -13.95 -1.48
C ASP A 311 5.79 -15.16 -1.11
N ALA A 312 7.11 -15.01 -0.99
CA ALA A 312 8.00 -16.09 -0.55
C ALA A 312 8.03 -16.26 0.98
N CYS A 313 7.44 -15.34 1.73
CA CYS A 313 7.49 -15.32 3.18
C CYS A 313 6.54 -16.37 3.79
N LYS A 314 7.10 -17.37 4.49
CA LYS A 314 6.33 -18.48 5.10
C LYS A 314 5.78 -18.19 6.50
N VAL A 315 5.68 -16.92 6.88
CA VAL A 315 5.17 -16.51 8.20
C VAL A 315 3.64 -16.55 8.15
N ARG A 316 3.02 -17.16 9.18
CA ARG A 316 1.60 -17.55 9.15
C ARG A 316 0.86 -17.48 10.48
N CYS A 317 1.55 -17.12 11.56
CA CYS A 317 0.97 -17.14 12.91
C CYS A 317 0.66 -15.72 13.39
N GLY A 318 -0.39 -15.58 14.22
CA GLY A 318 -0.76 -14.30 14.83
C GLY A 318 -0.90 -13.16 13.81
N HIS A 319 -0.46 -11.97 14.23
CA HIS A 319 -0.42 -10.75 13.41
C HIS A 319 0.88 -10.60 12.59
N ALA A 320 1.78 -11.59 12.64
CA ALA A 320 3.07 -11.46 11.98
C ALA A 320 3.01 -11.32 10.45
N PRO A 321 2.10 -12.00 9.71
CA PRO A 321 1.93 -11.77 8.27
C PRO A 321 1.54 -10.32 7.95
N ASP A 322 0.59 -9.76 8.69
CA ASP A 322 0.04 -8.41 8.52
C ASP A 322 1.10 -7.36 8.86
N ASN A 323 1.80 -7.56 9.99
CA ASN A 323 2.85 -6.67 10.44
C ASN A 323 4.06 -6.68 9.49
N LEU A 324 4.42 -7.84 8.93
CA LEU A 324 5.47 -7.89 7.92
C LEU A 324 5.04 -7.26 6.60
N ALA A 325 3.77 -7.36 6.20
CA ALA A 325 3.24 -6.67 5.02
C ALA A 325 3.27 -5.14 5.21
N ALA A 326 2.85 -4.66 6.39
CA ALA A 326 2.92 -3.24 6.75
C ALA A 326 4.37 -2.72 6.80
N LEU A 327 5.30 -3.48 7.42
CA LEU A 327 6.72 -3.12 7.41
C LEU A 327 7.29 -3.06 6.00
N ARG A 328 6.88 -3.96 5.09
CA ARG A 328 7.30 -3.91 3.68
C ARG A 328 6.75 -2.70 2.96
N ALA A 329 5.50 -2.31 3.22
CA ALA A 329 4.93 -1.09 2.68
C ALA A 329 5.74 0.14 3.12
N ILE A 330 6.07 0.22 4.42
CA ILE A 330 6.89 1.29 4.99
C ILE A 330 8.30 1.29 4.37
N ALA A 331 8.98 0.13 4.36
CA ALA A 331 10.32 -0.01 3.81
C ALA A 331 10.38 0.41 2.34
N LEU A 332 9.36 0.06 1.55
CA LEU A 332 9.28 0.41 0.14
C LEU A 332 9.19 1.92 -0.06
N VAL A 333 8.32 2.62 0.68
CA VAL A 333 8.23 4.09 0.64
C VAL A 333 9.57 4.73 1.02
N LEU A 334 10.29 4.19 2.02
CA LEU A 334 11.60 4.72 2.42
C LEU A 334 12.68 4.48 1.36
N LEU A 335 12.71 3.29 0.75
CA LEU A 335 13.68 2.95 -0.30
C LEU A 335 13.46 3.79 -1.56
N GLU A 336 12.22 4.08 -1.93
CA GLU A 336 11.91 4.91 -3.10
C GLU A 336 12.36 6.37 -2.96
N ARG A 337 12.44 6.88 -1.73
CA ARG A 337 12.96 8.24 -1.46
C ARG A 337 14.44 8.40 -1.78
N LEU A 338 15.18 7.31 -1.90
CA LEU A 338 16.60 7.33 -2.28
C LEU A 338 16.82 7.72 -3.75
N GLY A 339 15.77 7.74 -4.57
CA GLY A 339 15.86 8.16 -5.97
C GLY A 339 16.71 7.24 -6.85
N GLN A 340 16.89 5.98 -6.46
CA GLN A 340 17.57 4.97 -7.29
C GLN A 340 16.64 4.49 -8.42
N ASP A 341 17.23 3.98 -9.51
CA ASP A 341 16.48 3.55 -10.69
C ASP A 341 15.45 2.45 -10.37
N THR A 342 15.80 1.53 -9.48
CA THR A 342 14.90 0.46 -9.03
C THR A 342 15.04 0.19 -7.53
N VAL A 343 14.02 -0.45 -6.94
CA VAL A 343 14.05 -0.88 -5.53
C VAL A 343 15.17 -1.89 -5.24
N PRO A 344 15.44 -2.89 -6.11
CA PRO A 344 16.65 -3.71 -5.96
C PRO A 344 17.96 -2.90 -5.95
N ASP A 345 18.07 -1.85 -6.75
CA ASP A 345 19.26 -0.97 -6.73
C ASP A 345 19.33 -0.16 -5.44
N ALA A 346 18.20 0.32 -4.92
CA ALA A 346 18.11 0.94 -3.60
C ALA A 346 18.56 0.00 -2.48
N ILE A 347 18.06 -1.23 -2.43
CA ILE A 347 18.48 -2.23 -1.45
C ILE A 347 19.99 -2.51 -1.57
N ARG A 348 20.51 -2.64 -2.81
CA ARG A 348 21.94 -2.85 -3.04
C ARG A 348 22.77 -1.66 -2.54
N TRP A 349 22.34 -0.44 -2.81
CA TRP A 349 23.00 0.75 -2.31
C TRP A 349 23.01 0.79 -0.78
N VAL A 350 21.90 0.46 -0.12
CA VAL A 350 21.85 0.36 1.35
C VAL A 350 22.82 -0.70 1.87
N SER A 351 22.94 -1.84 1.16
CA SER A 351 23.79 -2.95 1.59
C SER A 351 25.29 -2.65 1.61
N TYR A 352 25.76 -1.65 0.86
CA TYR A 352 27.18 -1.26 0.87
C TYR A 352 27.67 -0.72 2.22
N GLU A 353 26.75 -0.17 3.02
CA GLU A 353 27.01 0.24 4.41
C GLU A 353 25.87 -0.28 5.29
N ALA A 354 25.79 -1.61 5.40
CA ALA A 354 24.67 -2.38 5.94
C ALA A 354 24.21 -2.05 7.38
N PHE A 355 24.93 -1.17 8.08
CA PHE A 355 24.65 -0.75 9.46
C PHE A 355 24.59 0.77 9.68
N TYR A 356 24.91 1.56 8.64
CA TYR A 356 24.78 3.02 8.64
C TYR A 356 23.61 3.47 7.77
N ARG A 357 23.61 3.11 6.48
CA ARG A 357 22.58 3.53 5.52
C ARG A 357 21.15 3.12 5.90
N PRO A 358 20.89 1.93 6.49
CA PRO A 358 19.55 1.61 6.97
C PRO A 358 19.00 2.64 7.97
N LEU A 359 19.87 3.19 8.82
CA LEU A 359 19.48 4.17 9.83
C LEU A 359 19.19 5.52 9.20
N ASP A 360 20.01 5.94 8.24
CA ASP A 360 19.82 7.19 7.49
C ASP A 360 18.52 7.15 6.66
N VAL A 361 18.24 6.00 6.03
CA VAL A 361 17.00 5.75 5.28
C VAL A 361 15.76 5.87 6.17
N ILE A 362 15.86 5.39 7.41
CA ILE A 362 14.76 5.46 8.39
C ILE A 362 14.68 6.84 9.06
N GLY A 363 15.70 7.69 8.89
CA GLY A 363 15.76 9.04 9.46
C GLY A 363 16.29 9.10 10.90
N LEU A 364 16.93 8.04 11.37
CA LEU A 364 17.67 8.06 12.63
C LEU A 364 19.03 8.69 12.34
N ARG A 365 19.42 9.77 13.03
CA ARG A 365 20.76 10.37 12.90
C ARG A 365 21.67 9.92 14.03
#